data_AF-A0ABD0QDT5-F1
#
_entry.id   AF-A0ABD0QDT5-F1
#
_cell.length_a   1.000
_cell.length_b   1.000
_cell.length_c   1.000
_cell.angle_alpha   90.00
_cell.angle_beta   90.00
_cell.angle_gamma   90.00
#
_symmetry.space_group_name_H-M   'P 1'
#
loop_
_entity.id
_entity.type
_entity.pdbx_description
1 polymer ?
#
loop_
_entity_poly.entity_id
_entity_poly.type
_entity_poly.pdbx_seq_one_letter_code
_entity_poly.pdbx_strand_id
1 'polypeptide(L)' 'MGELLQCGCEATRSRGPPPRLAGIGPTEGVKWEWGGCGDDVEFGYEKSKQFMDARRRKGKSDIRTLIDLHNNEAGRL' A
#
# COMPACT_ATOMS: atom_id res chain seq x y z
N MET A 1 5.69 -14.86 -3.66
CA MET A 1 4.89 -13.94 -2.80
C MET A 1 4.01 -14.76 -1.90
N GLY A 2 3.69 -14.28 -0.69
CA GLY A 2 2.91 -15.05 0.29
C GLY A 2 3.70 -15.92 1.27
N GLU A 3 5.02 -15.73 1.38
CA GLU A 3 5.88 -16.46 2.34
C GLU A 3 5.99 -15.75 3.69
N LEU A 4 5.73 -14.44 3.73
CA LEU A 4 5.78 -13.66 4.95
C LEU A 4 4.47 -13.82 5.72
N LEU A 5 4.54 -14.32 6.95
CA LEU A 5 3.35 -14.50 7.81
C LEU A 5 2.71 -13.17 8.25
N GLN A 6 3.40 -12.06 8.07
CA GLN A 6 3.00 -10.73 8.59
C GLN A 6 2.20 -9.90 7.58
N CYS A 7 2.19 -10.29 6.31
CA CYS A 7 1.49 -9.58 5.24
C CYS A 7 1.02 -10.55 4.15
N GLY A 8 0.19 -10.06 3.23
CA GLY A 8 -0.28 -10.86 2.12
C GLY A 8 -0.96 -9.97 1.10
N CYS A 9 -2.16 -10.36 0.71
CA CYS A 9 -2.99 -9.51 -0.13
C CYS A 9 -3.46 -8.28 0.66
N GLU A 10 -3.63 -7.16 -0.03
CA GLU A 10 -4.31 -5.98 0.49
C GLU A 10 -5.61 -6.42 1.16
N ALA A 11 -5.73 -6.14 2.47
CA ALA A 11 -6.96 -6.40 3.17
C ALA A 11 -7.98 -5.38 2.65
N THR A 12 -8.90 -5.82 1.79
CA THR A 12 -10.00 -5.02 1.24
C THR A 12 -11.02 -4.64 2.33
N ARG A 13 -10.59 -4.07 3.45
CA ARG A 13 -11.46 -3.65 4.57
C ARG A 13 -12.28 -2.41 4.24
N SER A 14 -12.01 -1.73 3.11
CA SER A 14 -12.71 -0.50 2.69
C SER A 14 -13.46 -0.64 1.36
N ARG A 15 -13.28 -1.76 0.66
CA ARG A 15 -14.12 -2.15 -0.47
C ARG A 15 -14.46 -3.62 -0.28
N GLY A 16 -15.58 -3.87 0.39
CA GLY A 16 -16.32 -5.08 0.05
C GLY A 16 -16.47 -5.14 -1.47
N PRO A 17 -16.68 -6.33 -2.07
CA PRO A 17 -17.08 -6.39 -3.47
C PRO A 17 -18.16 -5.32 -3.66
N PRO A 18 -18.10 -4.48 -4.72
CA PRO A 18 -19.16 -3.51 -4.96
C PRO A 18 -20.48 -4.26 -4.77
N PRO A 19 -21.45 -3.71 -4.02
CA PRO A 19 -22.70 -4.41 -3.77
C PRO A 19 -23.16 -4.91 -5.13
N ARG A 20 -23.40 -6.23 -5.25
CA ARG A 20 -24.05 -6.74 -6.46
C ARG A 20 -25.33 -5.92 -6.53
N LEU A 21 -25.39 -4.95 -7.45
CA LEU A 21 -26.64 -4.28 -7.76
C LEU A 21 -27.49 -5.38 -8.37
N ALA A 22 -28.17 -6.11 -7.51
CA ALA A 22 -29.23 -7.01 -7.87
C ALA A 22 -30.33 -6.13 -8.45
N GLY A 23 -30.26 -5.94 -9.77
CA GLY A 23 -31.33 -5.35 -10.57
C GLY A 23 -31.22 -3.85 -10.82
N ILE A 24 -30.42 -3.45 -11.82
CA ILE A 24 -30.84 -2.43 -12.79
C ILE A 24 -30.31 -2.83 -14.17
N GLY A 25 -31.13 -3.57 -14.93
CA GLY A 25 -31.15 -3.64 -16.40
C GLY A 25 -29.87 -4.09 -17.15
N PRO A 26 -29.99 -4.46 -18.43
CA PRO A 26 -28.84 -4.76 -19.27
C PRO A 26 -28.15 -3.45 -19.64
N THR A 27 -27.26 -2.96 -18.78
CA THR A 27 -26.24 -2.01 -19.24
C THR A 27 -25.18 -2.82 -19.96
N GLU A 28 -25.22 -2.79 -21.29
CA GLU A 28 -24.04 -3.06 -22.11
C GLU A 28 -22.91 -2.15 -21.60
N GLY A 29 -22.01 -2.63 -20.72
CA GLY A 29 -21.03 -1.67 -20.18
C GLY A 29 -19.95 -2.11 -19.20
N VAL A 30 -20.08 -3.19 -18.41
CA VAL A 30 -18.96 -3.60 -17.53
C VAL A 30 -18.82 -5.12 -17.49
N LYS A 31 -17.77 -5.63 -18.16
CA LYS A 31 -17.37 -7.05 -18.17
C LYS A 31 -16.00 -7.24 -17.51
N TRP A 32 -15.78 -6.70 -16.31
CA TRP A 32 -14.60 -7.02 -15.52
C TRP A 32 -14.90 -6.94 -14.04
N GLU A 33 -14.20 -7.76 -13.26
CA GLU A 33 -14.28 -7.82 -11.82
C GLU A 33 -12.87 -7.73 -11.21
N TRP A 34 -12.78 -7.13 -10.03
CA TRP A 34 -11.57 -7.23 -9.22
C TRP A 34 -11.41 -8.67 -8.73
N GLY A 35 -10.22 -9.24 -8.88
CA GLY A 35 -9.91 -10.60 -8.46
C GLY A 35 -8.42 -10.78 -8.20
N GLY A 36 -8.06 -11.94 -7.66
CA GLY A 36 -6.68 -12.26 -7.29
C GLY A 36 -6.25 -11.64 -5.96
N CYS A 37 -4.98 -11.31 -5.87
CA CYS A 37 -4.31 -10.79 -4.68
C CYS A 37 -3.70 -9.44 -5.03
N GLY A 38 -4.32 -8.34 -4.57
CA GLY A 38 -3.72 -7.01 -4.68
C GLY A 38 -2.55 -6.87 -3.72
N ASP A 39 -1.53 -6.10 -4.10
CA ASP A 39 -0.37 -5.87 -3.23
C ASP A 39 -0.75 -5.05 -2.01
N ASP A 40 -0.33 -5.48 -0.82
CA ASP A 40 -0.43 -4.70 0.41
C ASP A 40 0.63 -3.58 0.41
N VAL A 41 0.34 -2.50 -0.32
CA VAL A 41 1.25 -1.35 -0.49
C VAL A 41 1.53 -0.64 0.83
N GLU A 42 0.54 -0.58 1.74
CA GLU A 42 0.70 0.05 3.05
C GLU A 42 1.73 -0.71 3.90
N PHE A 43 1.68 -2.05 3.90
CA PHE A 43 2.70 -2.85 4.55
C PHE A 43 4.11 -2.58 3.98
N GLY A 44 4.21 -2.49 2.64
CA GLY A 44 5.47 -2.15 1.97
C GLY A 44 6.01 -0.77 2.37
N TYR A 45 5.14 0.24 2.38
CA TYR A 45 5.45 1.60 2.82
C TYR A 45 5.97 1.62 4.25
N GLU A 46 5.25 0.98 5.19
CA GLU A 46 5.61 0.96 6.60
C GLU A 46 6.96 0.26 6.81
N LYS A 47 7.18 -0.91 6.20
CA LYS A 47 8.46 -1.63 6.32
C LYS A 47 9.63 -0.84 5.73
N SER A 48 9.45 -0.21 4.58
CA SER A 48 10.46 0.67 3.98
C SER A 48 10.84 1.81 4.94
N LYS A 49 9.86 2.52 5.49
CA LYS A 49 10.06 3.60 6.46
C LYS A 49 10.69 3.12 7.77
N GLN A 50 10.31 1.95 8.27
CA GLN A 50 10.91 1.36 9.47
C GLN A 50 12.39 1.02 9.24
N PHE A 51 12.74 0.43 8.11
CA PHE A 51 14.10 -0.01 7.83
C PHE A 51 15.03 1.14 7.42
N MET A 52 14.63 1.93 6.42
CA MET A 52 15.46 2.97 5.81
C MET A 52 15.66 4.17 6.75
N ASP A 53 14.70 4.45 7.63
CA ASP A 53 14.75 5.63 8.51
C ASP A 53 15.17 5.26 9.95
N ALA A 54 15.36 3.97 10.28
CA ALA A 54 15.68 3.50 11.64
C ALA A 54 16.83 4.25 12.32
N ARG A 55 17.93 4.48 11.59
CA ARG A 55 19.16 5.10 12.10
C ARG A 55 19.07 6.61 12.24
N ARG A 56 18.05 7.24 11.67
CA ARG A 56 17.87 8.70 11.58
C ARG A 56 16.90 9.24 12.65
N ARG A 57 16.22 8.36 13.39
CA ARG A 57 15.26 8.71 14.47
C ARG A 57 15.92 9.17 15.78
N LYS A 58 17.13 8.68 16.10
CA LYS A 58 17.86 9.04 17.33
C LYS A 58 18.81 10.22 17.06
N GLY A 59 18.20 11.40 16.92
CA GLY A 59 18.88 12.68 16.74
C GLY A 59 19.45 12.86 15.33
N LYS A 60 19.11 13.97 14.68
CA LYS A 60 19.92 14.70 13.69
C LYS A 60 19.08 15.74 12.95
N SER A 61 19.31 17.00 13.31
CA SER A 61 18.99 18.17 12.50
C SER A 61 20.02 18.42 11.39
N ASP A 62 20.90 17.45 11.09
CA ASP A 62 21.89 17.63 10.03
C ASP A 62 21.21 17.63 8.65
N ILE A 63 21.68 18.50 7.76
CA ILE A 63 21.09 18.74 6.44
C ILE A 63 21.07 17.47 5.59
N ARG A 64 22.09 16.61 5.70
CA ARG A 64 22.16 15.37 4.91
C ARG A 64 21.09 14.38 5.33
N THR A 65 20.85 14.25 6.63
CA THR A 65 19.82 13.42 7.21
C THR A 65 18.44 13.88 6.76
N LEU A 66 18.19 15.19 6.71
CA LEU A 66 16.94 15.75 6.21
C LEU A 66 16.73 15.46 4.71
N ILE A 67 17.78 15.63 3.90
CA ILE A 67 17.74 15.32 2.46
C ILE A 67 17.50 13.82 2.24
N ASP A 68 18.20 12.96 2.99
CA ASP A 68 18.01 11.51 2.88
C ASP A 68 16.60 11.09 3.26
N LEU A 69 16.04 11.64 4.35
CA LEU A 69 14.66 11.35 4.74
C LEU A 69 13.66 11.82 3.67
N HIS A 70 13.90 13.00 3.08
CA HIS A 70 13.08 13.50 1.98
C HIS A 70 13.15 12.59 0.75
N ASN A 71 14.35 12.19 0.34
CA ASN A 71 14.55 11.32 -0.82
C ASN A 71 13.98 9.92 -0.59
N ASN A 72 14.12 9.38 0.63
CA ASN A 72 13.50 8.13 1.02
C ASN A 72 11.98 8.19 0.92
N GLU A 73 11.37 9.30 1.34
CA GLU A 73 9.93 9.51 1.22
C GLU A 73 9.48 9.69 -0.22
N ALA A 74 10.23 10.46 -1.02
CA ALA A 74 9.95 10.65 -2.44
C ALA A 74 10.02 9.33 -3.22
N GLY A 75 10.87 8.38 -2.81
CA GLY A 75 10.91 7.04 -3.40
C GLY A 75 9.80 6.09 -2.94
N ARG A 76 9.02 6.46 -1.90
CA ARG A 76 7.89 5.68 -1.39
C ARG A 76 6.53 6.11 -1.96
N LEU A 77 6.44 7.34 -2.48
CA LEU A 77 5.23 7.93 -3.08
C LEU A 77 5.21 7.72 -4.60
#